data_AF-A0A6S7GT47-F1
#
_entry.id   AF-A0A6S7GT47-F1
#
_cell.length_a   1.000
_cell.length_b   1.000
_cell.length_c   1.000
_cell.angle_alpha   90.00
_cell.angle_beta   90.00
_cell.angle_gamma   90.00
#
_symmetry.space_group_name_H-M   'P 1'
#
loop_
_entity.id
_entity.type
_entity.pdbx_description
1 polymer ?
#
loop_
_entity_poly.entity_id
_entity_poly.type
_entity_poly.pdbx_seq_one_letter_code
_entity_poly.pdbx_strand_id
1 'polypeptide(L)'
;MQSYQCSPLSTPEGIVSTFRQCAKLQKDKDLKKFVSVVVLDEIGLAEDSPLMPLKTLHPLLEDGTATTEESGKTSDHHRVGFIGLSNWALDPAKMNRGIMLSRGVPSEDELCNSASGICCGDKDIQNHLKGIIRRLCKGYFDLYKQQSMSKTLKNAQKDEFFGLRDFYSLVKMVYGFAVQVEQGDQISDIELEQSIRRNFSGLDDLDPVKIFSRQFPRLKDCLKYPSPECHPVNLIQESLGRTENQGESRYLLVLTENYAALRLLQGKFHNHDPVIIFGSSFPKDQQYTQ
;
A
#
# COMPACT_ATOMS: atom_id res chain seq x y z
N MET A 1 -15.63 -5.30 14.53
CA MET A 1 -14.22 -4.85 14.50
C MET A 1 -14.23 -3.34 14.47
N GLN A 2 -13.42 -2.69 15.29
CA GLN A 2 -13.24 -1.24 15.28
C GLN A 2 -11.78 -0.93 15.00
N SER A 3 -11.50 -0.11 14.00
CA SER A 3 -10.15 0.33 13.67
C SER A 3 -9.86 1.72 14.24
N TYR A 4 -8.61 1.95 14.59
CA TYR A 4 -8.06 3.26 14.96
C TYR A 4 -6.73 3.45 14.25
N GLN A 5 -6.61 4.53 13.48
CA GLN A 5 -5.39 4.90 12.78
C GLN A 5 -4.46 5.63 13.75
N CYS A 6 -3.37 4.99 14.13
CA CYS A 6 -2.32 5.60 14.93
C CYS A 6 -1.50 6.59 14.10
N SER A 7 -0.99 7.59 14.80
CA SER A 7 -0.18 8.68 14.26
C SER A 7 0.65 9.29 15.40
N PRO A 8 1.65 10.13 15.09
CA PRO A 8 2.43 10.84 16.10
C PRO A 8 1.60 11.80 16.98
N LEU A 9 0.37 12.12 16.58
CA LEU A 9 -0.57 12.96 17.33
C LEU A 9 -1.60 12.14 18.12
N SER A 10 -1.47 10.81 18.13
CA SER A 10 -2.42 9.93 18.82
C SER A 10 -2.43 10.16 20.32
N THR A 11 -3.64 10.12 20.89
CA THR A 11 -3.89 10.34 22.30
C THR A 11 -4.26 9.01 23.00
N PRO A 12 -3.93 8.87 24.31
CA PRO A 12 -4.38 7.73 25.11
C PRO A 12 -5.91 7.56 25.07
N GLU A 13 -6.66 8.67 25.11
CA GLU A 13 -8.11 8.70 25.14
C GLU A 13 -8.72 8.11 23.86
N GLY A 14 -8.09 8.33 22.70
CA GLY A 14 -8.51 7.75 21.43
C GLY A 14 -8.46 6.23 21.44
N ILE A 15 -7.37 5.66 21.98
CA ILE A 15 -7.20 4.21 22.12
C ILE A 15 -8.22 3.65 23.12
N VAL A 16 -8.33 4.27 24.31
CA VAL A 16 -9.29 3.84 25.35
C VAL A 16 -10.73 3.89 24.84
N SER A 17 -11.10 4.95 24.11
CA SER A 17 -12.43 5.10 23.50
C SER A 17 -12.74 3.96 22.52
N THR A 18 -11.75 3.57 21.71
CA THR A 18 -11.88 2.47 20.75
C THR A 18 -12.10 1.12 21.46
N PHE A 19 -11.35 0.85 22.53
CA PHE A 19 -11.57 -0.34 23.37
C PHE A 19 -12.97 -0.32 24.01
N ARG A 20 -13.37 0.81 24.57
CA ARG A 20 -14.70 0.98 25.19
C ARG A 20 -15.83 0.80 24.17
N GLN A 21 -15.64 1.23 22.93
CA GLN A 21 -16.60 0.99 21.84
C GLN A 21 -16.71 -0.50 21.51
N CYS A 22 -15.58 -1.21 21.42
CA CYS A 22 -15.58 -2.66 21.22
C CYS A 22 -16.24 -3.43 22.38
N ALA A 23 -15.96 -3.04 23.63
CA ALA A 23 -16.60 -3.64 24.80
C ALA A 23 -18.12 -3.43 24.79
N LYS A 24 -18.59 -2.24 24.39
CA LYS A 24 -20.03 -1.97 24.20
C LYS A 24 -20.66 -2.85 23.13
N LEU A 25 -19.94 -3.18 22.05
CA LEU A 25 -20.43 -4.09 21.01
C LEU A 25 -20.52 -5.55 21.47
N GLN A 26 -19.65 -5.97 22.40
CA GLN A 26 -19.70 -7.30 23.04
C GLN A 26 -20.74 -7.39 24.15
N LYS A 27 -21.17 -6.25 24.70
CA LYS A 27 -22.18 -6.21 25.74
C LYS A 27 -23.47 -6.90 25.24
N ASP A 28 -24.01 -7.77 26.09
CA ASP A 28 -25.23 -8.56 25.83
C ASP A 28 -25.12 -9.57 24.66
N LYS A 29 -23.89 -9.93 24.25
CA LYS A 29 -23.62 -10.99 23.26
C LYS A 29 -23.14 -12.29 23.92
N ASP A 30 -23.35 -13.41 23.25
CA ASP A 30 -22.74 -14.70 23.61
C ASP A 30 -21.24 -14.69 23.25
N LEU A 31 -20.39 -14.52 24.26
CA LEU A 31 -18.93 -14.42 24.10
C LEU A 31 -18.27 -15.71 23.57
N LYS A 32 -18.98 -16.84 23.55
CA LYS A 32 -18.49 -18.07 22.90
C LYS A 32 -18.66 -18.04 21.39
N LYS A 33 -19.55 -17.19 20.87
CA LYS A 33 -19.88 -17.08 19.44
C LYS A 33 -19.52 -15.73 18.84
N PHE A 34 -19.25 -14.73 19.68
CA PHE A 34 -19.01 -13.37 19.25
C PHE A 34 -17.84 -12.74 20.01
N VAL A 35 -16.93 -12.11 19.26
CA VAL A 35 -15.82 -11.33 19.79
C VAL A 35 -15.72 -10.01 19.03
N SER A 36 -15.56 -8.90 19.75
CA SER A 36 -15.17 -7.63 19.12
C SER A 36 -13.67 -7.51 19.16
N VAL A 37 -13.10 -6.96 18.09
CA VAL A 37 -11.66 -6.82 17.90
C VAL A 37 -11.32 -5.36 17.66
N VAL A 38 -10.38 -4.83 18.44
CA VAL A 38 -9.72 -3.55 18.21
C VAL A 38 -8.56 -3.77 17.25
N VAL A 39 -8.50 -2.96 16.19
CA VAL A 39 -7.38 -2.93 15.25
C VAL A 39 -6.69 -1.57 15.35
N LEU A 40 -5.46 -1.54 15.85
CA LEU A 40 -4.63 -0.33 15.82
C LEU A 40 -3.74 -0.40 14.58
N ASP A 41 -4.02 0.43 13.59
CA ASP A 41 -3.25 0.51 12.36
C ASP A 41 -2.14 1.56 12.48
N GLU A 42 -0.98 1.31 11.89
CA GLU A 42 0.26 2.09 12.09
C GLU A 42 0.64 2.34 13.56
N ILE A 43 0.47 1.33 14.43
CA ILE A 43 0.69 1.49 15.89
C ILE A 43 2.11 1.97 16.24
N GLY A 44 3.12 1.66 15.44
CA GLY A 44 4.49 2.15 15.65
C GLY A 44 4.62 3.67 15.57
N LEU A 45 3.76 4.38 14.81
CA LEU A 45 3.78 5.84 14.77
C LEU A 45 3.34 6.49 16.09
N ALA A 46 2.57 5.76 16.90
CA ALA A 46 2.13 6.23 18.21
C ALA A 46 3.20 6.07 19.31
N GLU A 47 4.31 5.37 19.02
CA GLU A 47 5.48 5.26 19.90
C GLU A 47 6.15 6.64 20.09
N ASP A 48 6.24 7.40 19.00
CA ASP A 48 6.87 8.73 18.98
C ASP A 48 5.97 9.85 19.52
N SER A 49 4.72 9.53 19.90
CA SER A 49 3.80 10.53 20.43
C SER A 49 4.24 11.00 21.83
N PRO A 50 4.33 12.32 22.08
CA PRO A 50 4.67 12.87 23.40
C PRO A 50 3.62 12.55 24.46
N LEU A 51 2.40 12.19 24.04
CA LEU A 51 1.29 11.82 24.93
C LEU A 51 1.38 10.37 25.41
N MET A 52 2.36 9.60 24.92
CA MET A 52 2.59 8.21 25.30
C MET A 52 1.33 7.33 25.27
N PRO A 53 0.55 7.35 24.16
CA PRO A 53 -0.74 6.68 24.05
C PRO A 53 -0.64 5.17 24.30
N LEU A 54 0.49 4.53 23.95
CA LEU A 54 0.68 3.09 24.12
C LEU A 54 0.84 2.64 25.58
N LYS A 55 1.01 3.57 26.54
CA LYS A 55 1.05 3.22 27.98
C LYS A 55 -0.28 2.66 28.48
N THR A 56 -1.40 3.08 27.90
CA THR A 56 -2.73 2.57 28.29
C THR A 56 -2.98 1.17 27.78
N LEU A 57 -2.16 0.65 26.86
CA LEU A 57 -2.37 -0.65 26.25
C LEU A 57 -2.21 -1.79 27.26
N HIS A 58 -1.30 -1.67 28.23
CA HIS A 58 -1.07 -2.72 29.23
C HIS A 58 -2.33 -3.11 30.03
N PRO A 59 -2.99 -2.18 30.74
CA PRO A 59 -4.21 -2.52 31.47
C PRO A 59 -5.37 -2.90 30.55
N LEU A 60 -5.43 -2.34 29.33
CA LEU A 60 -6.45 -2.68 28.35
C LEU A 60 -6.33 -4.12 27.82
N LEU A 61 -5.12 -4.67 27.70
CA LEU A 61 -4.89 -6.04 27.26
C LEU A 61 -5.04 -7.07 28.39
N GLU A 62 -4.79 -6.68 29.65
CA GLU A 62 -4.92 -7.56 30.81
C GLU A 62 -6.37 -7.61 31.33
N ASP A 63 -6.92 -6.44 31.64
CA ASP A 63 -8.20 -6.31 32.35
C ASP A 63 -9.35 -5.82 31.45
N GLY A 64 -9.03 -5.30 30.25
CA GLY A 64 -10.02 -4.71 29.35
C GLY A 64 -10.47 -3.30 29.74
N THR A 65 -9.88 -2.73 30.79
CA THR A 65 -10.25 -1.43 31.37
C THR A 65 -9.01 -0.57 31.60
N ALA A 66 -9.13 0.74 31.46
CA ALA A 66 -7.97 1.65 31.55
C ALA A 66 -7.59 2.04 32.99
N THR A 67 -8.48 1.83 33.97
CA THR A 67 -8.33 2.31 35.36
C THR A 67 -8.75 1.26 36.38
N THR A 68 -8.04 1.18 37.50
CA THR A 68 -8.31 0.31 38.66
C THR A 68 -9.69 0.51 39.30
N GLU A 69 -10.32 1.66 39.13
CA GLU A 69 -11.69 1.92 39.59
C GLU A 69 -12.76 1.19 38.76
N GLU A 70 -12.49 0.92 37.48
CA GLU A 70 -13.31 0.04 36.63
C GLU A 70 -13.00 -1.45 36.91
N SER A 71 -11.82 -1.75 37.48
CA SER A 71 -11.33 -3.12 37.72
C SER A 71 -12.07 -3.88 38.83
N GLY A 72 -12.85 -3.22 39.68
CA GLY A 72 -13.70 -3.88 40.68
C GLY A 72 -14.93 -4.61 40.07
N LYS A 73 -15.22 -4.38 38.78
CA LYS A 73 -16.32 -4.99 38.01
C LYS A 73 -15.86 -5.38 36.60
N THR A 74 -14.73 -6.07 36.46
CA THR A 74 -14.31 -6.61 35.15
C THR A 74 -15.26 -7.71 34.68
N SER A 75 -16.37 -7.32 34.06
CA SER A 75 -17.24 -8.25 33.35
C SER A 75 -16.56 -8.71 32.06
N ASP A 76 -16.65 -9.99 31.75
CA ASP A 76 -15.96 -10.66 30.63
C ASP A 76 -16.06 -9.93 29.27
N HIS A 77 -17.13 -9.14 29.05
CA HIS A 77 -17.32 -8.37 27.82
C HIS A 77 -16.38 -7.17 27.64
N HIS A 78 -15.58 -6.80 28.65
CA HIS A 78 -14.52 -5.79 28.49
C HIS A 78 -13.26 -6.37 27.83
N ARG A 79 -13.11 -7.70 27.82
CA ARG A 79 -12.01 -8.37 27.14
C ARG A 79 -12.31 -8.49 25.65
N VAL A 80 -11.79 -7.51 24.91
CA VAL A 80 -11.86 -7.44 23.46
C VAL A 80 -10.64 -8.10 22.83
N GLY A 81 -10.78 -8.65 21.63
CA GLY A 81 -9.63 -9.05 20.83
C GLY A 81 -8.81 -7.83 20.39
N PHE A 82 -7.53 -8.05 20.12
CA PHE A 82 -6.62 -6.97 19.74
C PHE A 82 -5.70 -7.40 18.59
N ILE A 83 -5.54 -6.52 17.60
CA ILE A 83 -4.57 -6.65 16.51
C ILE A 83 -3.86 -5.30 16.34
N GLY A 84 -2.54 -5.29 16.46
CA GLY A 84 -1.71 -4.14 16.12
C GLY A 84 -1.02 -4.36 14.78
N LEU A 85 -1.16 -3.43 13.84
CA LEU A 85 -0.47 -3.43 12.56
C LEU A 85 0.51 -2.27 12.53
N SER A 86 1.73 -2.52 12.06
CA SER A 86 2.77 -1.49 12.00
C SER A 86 3.77 -1.81 10.91
N ASN A 87 4.18 -0.78 10.17
CA ASN A 87 5.37 -0.84 9.31
C ASN A 87 6.66 -0.53 10.09
N TRP A 88 6.54 0.09 11.28
CA TRP A 88 7.66 0.45 12.14
C TRP A 88 7.80 -0.55 13.29
N ALA A 89 9.04 -0.79 13.71
CA ALA A 89 9.31 -1.63 14.87
C ALA A 89 8.71 -1.00 16.14
N LEU A 90 8.14 -1.85 17.00
CA LEU A 90 7.69 -1.45 18.33
C LEU A 90 8.70 -1.91 19.37
N ASP A 91 8.74 -1.19 20.50
CA ASP A 91 9.53 -1.60 21.66
C ASP A 91 9.10 -2.99 22.14
N PRO A 92 10.01 -3.99 22.17
CA PRO A 92 9.72 -5.33 22.67
C PRO A 92 9.08 -5.35 24.06
N ALA A 93 9.38 -4.37 24.92
CA ALA A 93 8.80 -4.30 26.26
C ALA A 93 7.27 -4.17 26.26
N LYS A 94 6.70 -3.54 25.22
CA LYS A 94 5.25 -3.38 25.01
C LYS A 94 4.60 -4.59 24.35
N MET A 95 5.42 -5.47 23.76
CA MET A 95 4.99 -6.63 22.98
C MET A 95 4.98 -7.95 23.79
N ASN A 96 5.50 -7.94 25.03
CA ASN A 96 5.50 -9.11 25.93
C ASN A 96 4.10 -9.66 26.30
N ARG A 97 3.03 -8.95 25.93
CA ARG A 97 1.62 -9.28 26.23
C ARG A 97 0.87 -9.88 25.04
N GLY A 98 1.56 -10.15 23.94
CA GLY A 98 0.95 -10.69 22.72
C GLY A 98 1.90 -11.52 21.90
N ILE A 99 1.43 -11.94 20.72
CA ILE A 99 2.23 -12.64 19.73
C ILE A 99 2.68 -11.61 18.70
N MET A 100 3.99 -11.41 18.59
CA MET A 100 4.57 -10.53 17.57
C MET A 100 4.99 -11.36 16.35
N LEU A 101 4.41 -11.05 15.19
CA LEU A 101 4.87 -11.54 13.90
C LEU A 101 5.59 -10.41 13.17
N SER A 102 6.89 -10.58 12.91
CA SER A 102 7.67 -9.66 12.10
C SER A 102 8.04 -10.33 10.77
N ARG A 103 7.97 -9.57 9.68
CA ARG A 103 8.42 -10.01 8.36
C ARG A 103 9.41 -8.99 7.81
N GLY A 104 10.54 -9.50 7.33
CA GLY A 104 11.51 -8.69 6.60
C GLY A 104 11.13 -8.53 5.13
N VAL A 105 12.11 -8.04 4.36
CA VAL A 105 12.00 -7.97 2.90
C VAL A 105 11.92 -9.39 2.33
N PRO A 106 10.95 -9.69 1.44
CA PRO A 106 10.82 -11.01 0.85
C PRO A 106 12.02 -11.34 -0.05
N SER A 107 12.40 -12.62 -0.05
CA SER A 107 13.37 -13.19 -0.97
C SER A 107 12.85 -13.21 -2.42
N GLU A 108 13.76 -13.39 -3.39
CA GLU A 108 13.37 -13.55 -4.81
C GLU A 108 12.36 -14.69 -5.01
N ASP A 109 12.53 -15.80 -4.30
CA ASP A 109 11.63 -16.95 -4.39
C ASP A 109 10.24 -16.64 -3.81
N GLU A 110 10.16 -15.93 -2.67
CA GLU A 110 8.89 -15.48 -2.09
C GLU A 110 8.16 -14.48 -3.00
N LEU A 111 8.91 -13.57 -3.66
CA LEU A 111 8.36 -12.66 -4.67
C LEU A 111 7.76 -13.44 -5.84
N CYS A 112 8.47 -14.45 -6.34
CA CYS A 112 7.97 -15.28 -7.43
C CYS A 112 6.79 -16.16 -7.04
N ASN A 113 6.75 -16.67 -5.80
CA ASN A 113 5.60 -17.39 -5.27
C ASN A 113 4.38 -16.47 -5.17
N SER A 114 4.57 -15.25 -4.67
CA SER A 114 3.51 -14.24 -4.60
C SER A 114 2.98 -13.87 -5.98
N ALA A 115 3.88 -13.62 -6.94
CA ALA A 115 3.52 -13.31 -8.32
C ALA A 115 2.79 -14.47 -9.00
N SER A 116 3.23 -15.71 -8.78
CA SER A 116 2.55 -16.91 -9.28
C SER A 116 1.16 -17.08 -8.68
N GLY A 117 1.00 -16.73 -7.40
CA GLY A 117 -0.29 -16.71 -6.70
C GLY A 117 -1.25 -15.64 -7.24
N ILE A 118 -0.75 -14.47 -7.65
CA ILE A 118 -1.56 -13.44 -8.33
C ILE A 118 -2.10 -13.98 -9.66
N CYS A 119 -1.29 -14.71 -10.42
CA CYS A 119 -1.65 -15.26 -11.72
C CYS A 119 -2.38 -16.63 -11.66
N CYS A 120 -2.97 -17.01 -10.52
CA CYS A 120 -3.52 -18.37 -10.35
C CYS A 120 -4.91 -18.61 -10.98
N GLY A 121 -5.52 -17.58 -11.58
CA GLY A 121 -6.87 -17.65 -12.14
C GLY A 121 -7.00 -18.59 -13.35
N ASP A 122 -5.93 -18.74 -14.14
CA ASP A 122 -5.88 -19.61 -15.32
C ASP A 122 -4.53 -20.32 -15.39
N LYS A 123 -4.54 -21.66 -15.39
CA LYS A 123 -3.31 -22.48 -15.35
C LYS A 123 -2.50 -22.41 -16.65
N ASP A 124 -3.15 -22.26 -17.79
CA ASP A 124 -2.46 -22.21 -19.08
C ASP A 124 -1.72 -20.88 -19.24
N ILE A 125 -2.39 -19.77 -18.88
CA ILE A 125 -1.77 -18.44 -18.82
C ILE A 125 -0.66 -18.42 -17.76
N GLN A 126 -0.87 -19.02 -16.59
CA GLN A 126 0.16 -19.10 -15.54
C GLN A 126 1.42 -19.83 -16.04
N ASN A 127 1.25 -20.94 -16.76
CA ASN A 127 2.36 -21.69 -17.35
C ASN A 127 3.09 -20.87 -18.41
N HIS A 128 2.36 -20.16 -19.28
CA HIS A 128 2.93 -19.26 -20.27
C HIS A 128 3.74 -18.12 -19.61
N LEU A 129 3.21 -17.53 -18.54
CA LEU A 129 3.84 -16.41 -17.83
C LEU A 129 4.99 -16.80 -16.92
N LYS A 130 5.17 -18.08 -16.59
CA LYS A 130 6.19 -18.54 -15.63
C LYS A 130 7.58 -17.98 -15.90
N GLY A 131 7.99 -17.96 -17.17
CA GLY A 131 9.28 -17.39 -17.59
C GLY A 131 9.36 -15.87 -17.43
N ILE A 132 8.26 -15.17 -17.75
CA ILE A 132 8.14 -13.71 -17.60
C ILE A 132 8.14 -13.33 -16.12
N ILE A 133 7.33 -13.99 -15.29
CA ILE A 133 7.26 -13.78 -13.83
C ILE A 133 8.65 -13.87 -13.21
N ARG A 134 9.41 -14.94 -13.51
CA ARG A 134 10.76 -15.09 -12.96
C ARG A 134 11.68 -13.91 -13.32
N ARG A 135 11.59 -13.41 -14.55
CA ARG A 135 12.34 -12.23 -14.99
C ARG A 135 11.84 -10.94 -14.34
N LEU A 136 10.53 -10.79 -14.10
CA LEU A 136 9.95 -9.67 -13.36
C LEU A 136 10.43 -9.66 -11.90
N CYS A 137 10.44 -10.81 -11.21
CA CYS A 137 10.96 -10.92 -9.83
C CYS A 137 12.41 -10.42 -9.76
N LYS A 138 13.27 -10.89 -10.67
CA LYS A 138 14.67 -10.47 -10.76
C LYS A 138 14.81 -8.99 -11.06
N GLY A 139 14.02 -8.48 -12.01
CA GLY A 139 14.03 -7.05 -12.37
C GLY A 139 13.64 -6.17 -11.19
N TYR A 140 12.59 -6.55 -10.45
CA TYR A 140 12.19 -5.84 -9.24
C TYR A 140 13.23 -5.97 -8.12
N PHE A 141 13.82 -7.15 -7.92
CA PHE A 141 14.88 -7.35 -6.93
C PHE A 141 16.11 -6.48 -7.22
N ASP A 142 16.51 -6.39 -8.50
CA ASP A 142 17.58 -5.50 -8.97
C ASP A 142 17.22 -4.02 -8.80
N LEU A 143 15.96 -3.65 -9.05
CA LEU A 143 15.44 -2.29 -8.85
C LEU A 143 15.46 -1.91 -7.37
N TYR A 144 14.97 -2.79 -6.51
CA TYR A 144 14.91 -2.61 -5.07
C TYR A 144 16.30 -2.40 -4.45
N LYS A 145 17.31 -3.14 -4.93
CA LYS A 145 18.70 -2.91 -4.52
C LYS A 145 19.23 -1.56 -5.01
N GLN A 146 18.95 -1.19 -6.25
CA GLN A 146 19.50 0.03 -6.86
C GLN A 146 18.84 1.31 -6.34
N GLN A 147 17.55 1.29 -5.97
CA GLN A 147 16.89 2.49 -5.44
C GLN A 147 17.55 2.99 -4.15
N SER A 148 18.07 2.10 -3.29
CA SER A 148 18.83 2.51 -2.09
C SER A 148 20.06 3.39 -2.40
N MET A 149 20.55 3.35 -3.64
CA MET A 149 21.65 4.19 -4.10
C MET A 149 21.21 5.53 -4.72
N SER A 150 19.91 5.75 -4.94
CA SER A 150 19.33 7.01 -5.44
C SER A 150 19.78 8.18 -4.57
N LYS A 151 20.18 9.27 -5.22
CA LYS A 151 20.52 10.54 -4.56
C LYS A 151 19.27 11.14 -3.93
N THR A 152 18.15 11.08 -4.63
CA THR A 152 16.86 11.57 -4.13
C THR A 152 16.49 10.91 -2.81
N LEU A 153 16.58 9.57 -2.73
CA LEU A 153 16.25 8.85 -1.49
C LEU A 153 17.26 9.08 -0.37
N LYS A 154 18.57 9.12 -0.68
CA LYS A 154 19.61 9.47 0.29
C LYS A 154 19.40 10.86 0.90
N ASN A 155 19.06 11.85 0.07
CA ASN A 155 18.80 13.21 0.53
C ASN A 155 17.53 13.29 1.40
N ALA A 156 16.52 12.48 1.09
CA ALA A 156 15.28 12.41 1.86
C ALA A 156 15.37 11.53 3.12
N GLN A 157 16.51 10.88 3.37
CA GLN A 157 16.70 9.88 4.43
C GLN A 157 15.62 8.79 4.38
N LYS A 158 15.34 8.29 3.17
CA LYS A 158 14.39 7.20 2.91
C LYS A 158 15.11 6.04 2.27
N ASP A 159 14.67 4.83 2.60
CA ASP A 159 15.26 3.59 2.09
C ASP A 159 14.52 3.05 0.85
N GLU A 160 13.27 3.47 0.65
CA GLU A 160 12.37 2.89 -0.35
C GLU A 160 11.45 3.96 -0.96
N PHE A 161 11.34 3.94 -2.29
CA PHE A 161 10.30 4.65 -3.05
C PHE A 161 9.37 3.67 -3.75
N PHE A 162 9.96 2.63 -4.37
CA PHE A 162 9.24 1.55 -5.04
C PHE A 162 9.12 0.33 -4.13
N GLY A 163 7.89 -0.11 -3.89
CA GLY A 163 7.60 -1.20 -2.96
C GLY A 163 6.83 -2.37 -3.54
N LEU A 164 6.42 -3.28 -2.64
CA LEU A 164 5.74 -4.51 -3.02
C LEU A 164 4.41 -4.26 -3.74
N ARG A 165 3.71 -3.17 -3.40
CA ARG A 165 2.46 -2.81 -4.09
C ARG A 165 2.71 -2.42 -5.55
N ASP A 166 3.85 -1.81 -5.87
CA ASP A 166 4.26 -1.53 -7.24
C ASP A 166 4.52 -2.82 -8.00
N PHE A 167 5.29 -3.73 -7.39
CA PHE A 167 5.58 -5.04 -7.96
C PHE A 167 4.30 -5.87 -8.20
N TYR A 168 3.39 -5.93 -7.23
CA TYR A 168 2.14 -6.68 -7.41
C TYR A 168 1.25 -6.06 -8.48
N SER A 169 1.24 -4.73 -8.60
CA SER A 169 0.48 -4.04 -9.65
C SER A 169 1.08 -4.26 -11.04
N LEU A 170 2.41 -4.31 -11.15
CA LEU A 170 3.11 -4.75 -12.36
C LEU A 170 2.67 -6.16 -12.76
N VAL A 171 2.72 -7.12 -11.84
CA VAL A 171 2.33 -8.51 -12.12
C VAL A 171 0.87 -8.60 -12.56
N LYS A 172 -0.05 -7.90 -11.87
CA LYS A 172 -1.47 -7.83 -12.25
C LYS A 172 -1.67 -7.26 -13.65
N MET A 173 -0.96 -6.19 -14.00
CA MET A 173 -1.07 -5.56 -15.32
C MET A 173 -0.57 -6.48 -16.43
N VAL A 174 0.59 -7.11 -16.22
CA VAL A 174 1.15 -8.10 -17.15
C VAL A 174 0.21 -9.31 -17.31
N TYR A 175 -0.39 -9.78 -16.22
CA TYR A 175 -1.41 -10.84 -16.28
C TYR A 175 -2.65 -10.39 -17.05
N GLY A 176 -3.11 -9.16 -16.83
CA GLY A 176 -4.25 -8.58 -17.56
C GLY A 176 -4.04 -8.56 -19.08
N PHE A 177 -2.84 -8.18 -19.54
CA PHE A 177 -2.49 -8.28 -20.96
C PHE A 177 -2.52 -9.73 -21.45
N ALA A 178 -1.89 -10.66 -20.71
CA ALA A 178 -1.85 -12.06 -21.10
C ALA A 178 -3.23 -12.74 -21.20
N VAL A 179 -4.23 -12.24 -20.46
CA VAL A 179 -5.63 -12.70 -20.57
C VAL A 179 -6.31 -12.18 -21.83
N GLN A 180 -5.90 -11.02 -22.35
CA GLN A 180 -6.49 -10.38 -23.53
C GLN A 180 -5.85 -10.85 -24.84
N VAL A 181 -4.64 -11.40 -24.78
CA VAL A 181 -3.89 -11.88 -25.94
C VAL A 181 -4.50 -13.19 -26.46
N GLU A 182 -4.67 -13.31 -27.79
CA GLU A 182 -5.14 -14.56 -28.41
C GLU A 182 -4.17 -15.72 -28.09
N GLN A 183 -4.71 -16.94 -27.96
CA GLN A 183 -3.92 -18.11 -27.55
C GLN A 183 -2.70 -18.33 -28.48
N GLY A 184 -1.51 -18.05 -27.95
CA GLY A 184 -0.23 -18.28 -28.64
C GLY A 184 0.66 -17.04 -28.80
N ASP A 185 0.08 -15.85 -28.72
CA ASP A 185 0.83 -14.60 -28.80
C ASP A 185 1.55 -14.28 -27.48
N GLN A 186 2.72 -13.67 -27.59
CA GLN A 186 3.51 -13.23 -26.43
C GLN A 186 3.19 -11.77 -26.11
N ILE A 187 3.25 -11.42 -24.82
CA ILE A 187 3.20 -10.01 -24.38
C ILE A 187 4.26 -9.22 -25.15
N SER A 188 3.82 -8.16 -25.83
CA SER A 188 4.66 -7.29 -26.64
C SER A 188 5.66 -6.50 -25.79
N ASP A 189 6.64 -5.89 -26.45
CA ASP A 189 7.65 -5.06 -25.78
C ASP A 189 7.03 -3.75 -25.26
N ILE A 190 6.04 -3.22 -25.97
CA ILE A 190 5.28 -2.01 -25.59
C ILE A 190 4.47 -2.27 -24.33
N GLU A 191 3.67 -3.35 -24.28
CA GLU A 191 2.88 -3.70 -23.09
C GLU A 191 3.76 -3.93 -21.85
N LEU A 192 4.93 -4.55 -22.05
CA LEU A 192 5.88 -4.75 -20.96
C LEU A 192 6.51 -3.42 -20.49
N GLU A 193 6.95 -2.56 -21.42
CA GLU A 193 7.48 -1.24 -21.10
C GLU A 193 6.43 -0.39 -20.37
N GLN A 194 5.21 -0.33 -20.90
CA GLN A 194 4.06 0.37 -20.33
C GLN A 194 3.77 -0.12 -18.92
N SER A 195 3.75 -1.44 -18.70
CA SER A 195 3.56 -2.03 -17.37
C SER A 195 4.65 -1.62 -16.38
N ILE A 196 5.92 -1.57 -16.82
CA ILE A 196 7.05 -1.15 -15.98
C ILE A 196 6.94 0.35 -15.67
N ARG A 197 6.76 1.21 -16.67
CA ARG A 197 6.71 2.67 -16.46
C ARG A 197 5.51 3.10 -15.61
N ARG A 198 4.34 2.48 -15.81
CA ARG A 198 3.14 2.81 -15.05
C ARG A 198 3.26 2.41 -13.57
N ASN A 199 4.00 1.35 -13.27
CA ASN A 199 4.16 0.87 -11.89
C ASN A 199 5.45 1.35 -11.21
N PHE A 200 6.48 1.73 -11.97
CA PHE A 200 7.73 2.25 -11.46
C PHE A 200 8.05 3.58 -12.17
N SER A 201 7.44 4.66 -11.72
CA SER A 201 7.73 6.04 -12.16
C SER A 201 7.64 7.01 -10.99
N GLY A 202 8.05 8.27 -11.21
CA GLY A 202 8.01 9.32 -10.18
C GLY A 202 9.33 9.54 -9.44
N LEU A 203 10.37 8.76 -9.74
CA LEU A 203 11.73 8.96 -9.24
C LEU A 203 12.67 9.32 -10.40
N ASP A 204 13.18 10.54 -10.42
CA ASP A 204 13.87 11.09 -11.61
C ASP A 204 15.28 10.55 -11.84
N ASP A 205 15.98 10.14 -10.78
CA ASP A 205 17.38 9.74 -10.84
C ASP A 205 17.58 8.22 -10.99
N LEU A 206 16.51 7.48 -11.29
CA LEU A 206 16.51 6.04 -11.50
C LEU A 206 15.60 5.69 -12.68
N ASP A 207 16.11 4.91 -13.63
CA ASP A 207 15.33 4.42 -14.79
C ASP A 207 14.98 2.93 -14.62
N PRO A 208 13.72 2.59 -14.28
CA PRO A 208 13.31 1.20 -14.09
C PRO A 208 13.32 0.38 -15.38
N VAL A 209 12.99 0.96 -16.54
CA VAL A 209 13.03 0.23 -17.83
C VAL A 209 14.46 -0.20 -18.12
N LYS A 210 15.44 0.68 -17.86
CA LYS A 210 16.86 0.35 -17.98
C LYS A 210 17.27 -0.81 -17.07
N ILE A 211 16.77 -0.85 -15.84
CA ILE A 211 17.08 -1.94 -14.90
C ILE A 211 16.45 -3.25 -15.36
N PHE A 212 15.16 -3.24 -15.71
CA PHE A 212 14.46 -4.42 -16.20
C PHE A 212 15.01 -4.92 -17.54
N SER A 213 15.60 -4.06 -18.37
CA SER A 213 16.23 -4.47 -19.64
C SER A 213 17.38 -5.48 -19.48
N ARG A 214 17.96 -5.59 -18.28
CA ARG A 214 18.96 -6.64 -17.96
C ARG A 214 18.35 -8.04 -17.96
N GLN A 215 17.08 -8.15 -17.54
CA GLN A 215 16.34 -9.41 -17.52
C GLN A 215 15.52 -9.60 -18.80
N PHE A 216 15.16 -8.49 -19.48
CA PHE A 216 14.41 -8.47 -20.74
C PHE A 216 15.20 -7.72 -21.83
N PRO A 217 16.13 -8.37 -22.55
CA PRO A 217 16.96 -7.72 -23.55
C PRO A 217 16.18 -6.96 -24.64
N ARG A 218 14.96 -7.41 -24.95
CA ARG A 218 14.02 -6.79 -25.89
C ARG A 218 13.64 -5.33 -25.53
N LEU A 219 13.68 -4.98 -24.24
CA LEU A 219 13.42 -3.60 -23.78
C LEU A 219 14.57 -2.63 -24.08
N LYS A 220 15.73 -3.09 -24.56
CA LYS A 220 16.85 -2.19 -24.90
C LYS A 220 16.51 -1.26 -26.05
N ASP A 221 15.67 -1.69 -26.98
CA ASP A 221 15.26 -0.87 -28.11
C ASP A 221 14.26 0.21 -27.67
N CYS A 222 13.37 -0.12 -26.72
CA CYS A 222 12.48 0.84 -26.06
C CYS A 222 13.23 2.01 -25.39
N LEU A 223 14.45 1.78 -24.89
CA LEU A 223 15.28 2.84 -24.29
C LEU A 223 15.80 3.84 -25.33
N LYS A 224 16.01 3.39 -26.58
CA LYS A 224 16.48 4.23 -27.67
C LYS A 224 15.33 4.92 -28.38
N TYR A 225 14.22 4.21 -28.53
CA TYR A 225 13.03 4.65 -29.25
C TYR A 225 11.79 4.37 -28.38
N PRO A 226 11.50 5.21 -27.38
CA PRO A 226 10.33 5.03 -26.53
C PRO A 226 9.06 5.11 -27.37
N SER A 227 8.14 4.16 -27.20
CA SER A 227 6.88 4.19 -27.94
C SER A 227 6.01 5.36 -27.44
N PRO A 228 5.21 6.01 -28.31
CA PRO A 228 4.34 7.10 -27.91
C PRO A 228 3.35 6.71 -26.79
N GLU A 229 2.87 5.47 -26.79
CA GLU A 229 1.98 4.90 -25.77
C GLU A 229 2.61 4.96 -24.37
N CYS A 230 3.93 4.84 -24.29
CA CYS A 230 4.70 4.90 -23.04
C CYS A 230 4.99 6.33 -22.55
N HIS A 231 4.53 7.38 -23.24
CA HIS A 231 4.68 8.76 -22.75
C HIS A 231 3.84 9.02 -21.49
N PRO A 232 4.33 9.82 -20.53
CA PRO A 232 3.65 10.04 -19.24
C PRO A 232 2.17 10.46 -19.36
N VAL A 233 1.85 11.32 -20.33
CA VAL A 233 0.47 11.76 -20.57
C VAL A 233 -0.44 10.60 -20.94
N ASN A 234 0.03 9.69 -21.80
CA ASN A 234 -0.75 8.55 -22.28
C ASN A 234 -0.91 7.51 -21.17
N LEU A 235 0.14 7.26 -20.37
CA LEU A 235 0.06 6.40 -19.18
C LEU A 235 -0.94 6.93 -18.14
N ILE A 236 -0.99 8.25 -17.93
CA ILE A 236 -1.98 8.90 -17.07
C ILE A 236 -3.39 8.70 -17.65
N GLN A 237 -3.56 8.95 -18.95
CA GLN A 237 -4.85 8.80 -19.64
C GLN A 237 -5.40 7.38 -19.52
N GLU A 238 -4.58 6.37 -19.80
CA GLU A 238 -4.97 4.96 -19.65
C GLU A 238 -5.27 4.60 -18.20
N SER A 239 -4.58 5.20 -17.24
CA SER A 239 -4.86 4.99 -15.82
C SER A 239 -6.21 5.57 -15.39
N LEU A 240 -6.69 6.61 -16.07
CA LEU A 240 -8.01 7.21 -15.86
C LEU A 240 -9.11 6.47 -16.62
N GLY A 241 -8.77 5.90 -17.78
CA GLY A 241 -9.66 5.07 -18.62
C GLY A 241 -9.94 3.71 -17.98
N ARG A 242 -10.77 3.68 -16.93
CA ARG A 242 -11.24 2.44 -16.33
C ARG A 242 -12.08 1.66 -17.34
N THR A 243 -11.59 0.50 -17.78
CA THR A 243 -12.43 -0.51 -18.43
C THR A 243 -12.87 -1.52 -17.36
N GLU A 244 -14.15 -1.89 -17.36
CA GLU A 244 -14.74 -2.80 -16.34
C GLU A 244 -14.04 -4.17 -16.23
N ASN A 245 -13.25 -4.53 -17.25
CA ASN A 245 -12.57 -5.82 -17.37
C ASN A 245 -11.09 -5.82 -16.96
N GLN A 246 -10.49 -4.66 -16.70
CA GLN A 246 -9.12 -4.57 -16.18
C GLN A 246 -9.21 -4.40 -14.66
N GLY A 247 -8.78 -5.41 -13.90
CA GLY A 247 -8.83 -5.39 -12.43
C GLY A 247 -8.35 -4.08 -11.81
N GLU A 248 -8.85 -3.76 -10.61
CA GLU A 248 -8.66 -2.44 -9.98
C GLU A 248 -7.19 -1.96 -10.02
N SER A 249 -6.96 -0.91 -10.81
CA SER A 249 -5.69 -0.18 -10.84
C SER A 249 -5.60 0.77 -9.66
N ARG A 250 -4.38 1.04 -9.19
CA ARG A 250 -4.12 2.01 -8.13
C ARG A 250 -4.50 3.42 -8.55
N TYR A 251 -4.85 4.25 -7.57
CA TYR A 251 -5.05 5.67 -7.79
C TYR A 251 -3.75 6.38 -8.19
N LEU A 252 -3.88 7.48 -8.91
CA LEU A 252 -2.76 8.29 -9.36
C LEU A 252 -2.28 9.25 -8.27
N LEU A 253 -0.96 9.31 -8.10
CA LEU A 253 -0.28 10.41 -7.43
C LEU A 253 0.50 11.19 -8.49
N VAL A 254 0.00 12.37 -8.88
CA VAL A 254 0.67 13.21 -9.88
C VAL A 254 1.61 14.18 -9.17
N LEU A 255 2.91 13.85 -9.19
CA LEU A 255 3.95 14.77 -8.72
C LEU A 255 4.00 15.98 -9.66
N THR A 256 3.99 17.17 -9.08
CA THR A 256 3.91 18.42 -9.84
C THR A 256 4.80 19.48 -9.23
N GLU A 257 5.39 20.30 -10.10
CA GLU A 257 5.99 21.56 -9.70
C GLU A 257 4.94 22.67 -9.77
N ASN A 258 4.95 23.57 -8.79
CA ASN A 258 4.10 24.77 -8.75
C ASN A 258 2.59 24.52 -8.98
N TYR A 259 2.07 23.36 -8.57
CA TYR A 259 0.67 22.98 -8.72
C TYR A 259 0.12 23.01 -10.17
N ALA A 260 1.00 22.94 -11.18
CA ALA A 260 0.61 23.08 -12.59
C ALA A 260 -0.17 21.88 -13.14
N ALA A 261 0.00 20.69 -12.56
CA ALA A 261 -0.60 19.46 -13.06
C ALA A 261 -2.13 19.53 -13.17
N LEU A 262 -2.84 20.11 -12.20
CA LEU A 262 -4.30 20.15 -12.23
C LEU A 262 -4.82 20.87 -13.48
N ARG A 263 -4.20 22.00 -13.86
CA ARG A 263 -4.57 22.75 -15.07
C ARG A 263 -4.33 21.94 -16.34
N LEU A 264 -3.22 21.19 -16.40
CA LEU A 264 -2.90 20.32 -17.53
C LEU A 264 -3.88 19.14 -17.62
N LEU A 265 -4.23 18.55 -16.48
CA LEU A 265 -5.18 17.45 -16.39
C LEU A 265 -6.57 17.92 -16.83
N GLN A 266 -7.05 19.06 -16.34
CA GLN A 266 -8.30 19.66 -16.82
C GLN A 266 -8.22 19.87 -18.33
N GLY A 267 -7.14 20.51 -18.80
CA GLY A 267 -6.84 20.74 -20.22
C GLY A 267 -6.96 19.52 -21.14
N LYS A 268 -6.46 18.37 -20.69
CA LYS A 268 -6.42 17.14 -21.49
C LYS A 268 -7.59 16.18 -21.23
N PHE A 269 -8.20 16.24 -20.06
CA PHE A 269 -9.18 15.27 -19.58
C PHE A 269 -10.55 15.90 -19.27
N HIS A 270 -10.90 17.01 -19.92
CA HIS A 270 -12.18 17.73 -19.74
C HIS A 270 -13.42 16.83 -19.81
N ASN A 271 -13.36 15.72 -20.56
CA ASN A 271 -14.50 14.82 -20.78
C ASN A 271 -14.92 14.01 -19.53
N HIS A 272 -14.13 14.02 -18.45
CA HIS A 272 -14.40 13.23 -17.25
C HIS A 272 -15.08 14.00 -16.11
N ASP A 273 -15.28 15.32 -16.25
CA ASP A 273 -15.89 16.23 -15.26
C ASP A 273 -15.57 15.87 -13.78
N PRO A 274 -14.29 15.91 -13.38
CA PRO A 274 -13.89 15.45 -12.06
C PRO A 274 -14.34 16.39 -10.95
N VAL A 275 -14.80 15.82 -9.83
CA VAL A 275 -15.05 16.57 -8.60
C VAL A 275 -13.71 16.89 -7.93
N ILE A 276 -13.39 18.19 -7.82
CA ILE A 276 -12.16 18.67 -7.19
C ILE A 276 -12.40 18.87 -5.70
N ILE A 277 -11.72 18.08 -4.88
CA ILE A 277 -11.70 18.23 -3.43
C ILE A 277 -10.42 18.98 -3.05
N PHE A 278 -10.56 20.07 -2.29
CA PHE A 278 -9.44 20.91 -1.87
C PHE A 278 -9.67 21.46 -0.47
N GLY A 279 -8.59 21.79 0.25
CA GLY A 279 -8.67 22.47 1.55
C GLY A 279 -9.15 23.90 1.36
N SER A 280 -10.38 24.18 1.81
CA SER A 280 -11.01 25.50 1.64
C SER A 280 -10.21 26.58 2.37
N SER A 281 -10.06 27.73 1.71
CA SER A 281 -9.39 28.91 2.24
C SER A 281 -10.37 29.98 2.75
N PHE A 282 -11.67 29.65 2.86
CA PHE A 282 -12.64 30.57 3.44
C PHE A 282 -12.35 30.78 4.95
N PRO A 283 -12.46 32.01 5.47
CA PRO A 283 -11.92 32.35 6.79
C PRO A 283 -12.72 31.83 7.99
N LYS A 284 -13.97 31.41 7.81
CA LYS A 284 -14.86 30.95 8.91
C LYS A 284 -15.00 29.43 8.98
N ASP A 285 -14.20 28.76 8.19
CA ASP A 285 -14.45 27.43 7.71
C ASP A 285 -13.65 26.49 8.64
N GLN A 286 -14.35 25.63 9.38
CA GLN A 286 -13.72 24.84 10.44
C GLN A 286 -13.09 23.57 9.86
N GLN A 287 -11.82 23.33 10.15
CA GLN A 287 -11.07 22.16 9.64
C GLN A 287 -11.73 20.81 9.93
N TYR A 288 -12.53 20.68 10.99
CA TYR A 288 -13.21 19.44 11.35
C TYR A 288 -14.50 19.17 10.55
N THR A 289 -15.10 20.22 9.97
CA THR A 289 -16.35 20.12 9.20
C THR A 289 -16.15 20.24 7.68
N GLN A 290 -14.90 20.38 7.24
CA GLN A 290 -14.49 20.45 5.83
C GLN A 290 -14.17 19.08 5.26
#